data_AF-A0A6I9MUF6-F1
#
_entry.id   AF-A0A6I9MUF6-F1
#
_cell.length_a   1.000
_cell.length_b   1.000
_cell.length_c   1.000
_cell.angle_alpha   90.00
_cell.angle_beta   90.00
_cell.angle_gamma   90.00
#
_symmetry.space_group_name_H-M   'P 1'
#
loop_
_entity.id
_entity.type
_entity.pdbx_description
1 polymer ?
#
loop_
_entity_poly.entity_id
_entity_poly.type
_entity_poly.pdbx_seq_one_letter_code
_entity_poly.pdbx_strand_id
1 'polypeptide(L)'
;AEVCVSGPCLNGGSCSPQGSSFTCFCLPNFSGLTCELERSSVLDTCLLQNGGCEHFCDEDEEGRRLKCSCADGYFLHDDGRNCIAKEAIACGMVPVLLGGNKAEQDPRARIVGGEDCPKGECPWQVLLVYKGKGFCGGVIFKPFWILTASHCIEDTEVQFLKVVAGEHNTAVSEGTEQLISVSQILMHEGYVKRTANNDIALLKLSSPVIFSAFAVPACLPTRSLAERELWAVSEHTVSGWGRRAENGPTSNVLRRLKVPRIRTQQCEEQSGVKLTANMFCAGYIEGRQDSCKGDSGGPLVTQYHRTTFLLGIVSWGRGCARPGNYGIYTRVSNFLPWIHNHTRAPNAPQENQNMTLNAPPGNQNVTLSATPGNQNVTLSAPPGNQNVTLSAPPGNQNVTLSATQGNHSVTLNAPQGNHSVTLNAP
;
A
#
# COMPACT_ATOMS: atom_id res chain seq x y z
N ALA A 1 36.90 6.82 39.70
CA ALA A 1 36.57 5.49 40.27
C ALA A 1 35.35 5.54 41.19
N GLU A 2 35.15 6.61 41.98
CA GLU A 2 34.00 6.75 42.90
C GLU A 2 32.62 6.63 42.24
N VAL A 3 32.46 7.07 40.98
CA VAL A 3 31.15 7.12 40.30
C VAL A 3 30.50 5.74 40.11
N CYS A 4 31.28 4.66 40.03
CA CYS A 4 30.75 3.29 39.93
C CYS A 4 30.53 2.61 41.29
N VAL A 5 30.98 3.21 42.40
CA VAL A 5 30.86 2.63 43.76
C VAL A 5 29.41 2.61 44.23
N SER A 6 28.59 3.56 43.76
CA SER A 6 27.14 3.62 44.05
C SER A 6 26.32 2.54 43.33
N GLY A 7 26.95 1.69 42.50
CA GLY A 7 26.26 0.67 41.71
C GLY A 7 25.20 1.23 40.76
N PRO A 8 25.52 2.24 39.91
CA PRO A 8 24.52 2.93 39.11
C PRO A 8 23.93 2.07 37.98
N CYS A 9 24.58 0.97 37.59
CA CYS A 9 24.11 0.07 36.55
C CYS A 9 23.24 -1.04 37.15
N LEU A 10 21.94 -0.99 36.87
CA LEU A 10 20.92 -1.92 37.33
C LEU A 10 20.97 -3.24 36.54
N ASN A 11 20.16 -4.22 36.98
CA ASN A 11 19.91 -5.47 36.25
C ASN A 11 21.18 -6.23 35.81
N GLY A 12 22.23 -6.18 36.62
CA GLY A 12 23.49 -6.87 36.37
C GLY A 12 24.40 -6.21 35.32
N GLY A 13 24.13 -4.95 34.94
CA GLY A 13 25.00 -4.18 34.05
C GLY A 13 26.37 -3.86 34.66
N SER A 14 27.41 -3.85 33.83
CA SER A 14 28.77 -3.51 34.25
C SER A 14 29.05 -2.01 34.14
N CYS A 15 29.57 -1.38 35.19
CA CYS A 15 29.88 0.05 35.21
C CYS A 15 31.33 0.31 34.81
N SER A 16 31.56 1.25 33.89
CA SER A 16 32.89 1.77 33.56
C SER A 16 32.96 3.28 33.77
N PRO A 17 33.91 3.78 34.58
CA PRO A 17 34.04 5.22 34.84
C PRO A 17 34.66 5.95 33.64
N GLN A 18 34.07 7.07 33.24
CA GLN A 18 34.60 8.03 32.26
C GLN A 18 34.79 9.40 32.91
N GLY A 19 35.96 9.63 33.51
CA GLY A 19 36.25 10.88 34.21
C GLY A 19 35.29 11.12 35.39
N SER A 20 34.49 12.18 35.31
CA SER A 20 33.41 12.52 36.26
C SER A 20 32.06 11.87 35.95
N SER A 21 31.96 11.10 34.86
CA SER A 21 30.76 10.38 34.42
C SER A 21 30.98 8.86 34.44
N PHE A 22 29.95 8.09 34.12
CA PHE A 22 30.00 6.64 33.99
C PHE A 22 29.30 6.17 32.71
N THR A 23 29.60 4.94 32.28
CA THR A 23 28.89 4.25 31.21
C THR A 23 28.51 2.86 31.70
N CYS A 24 27.25 2.48 31.50
CA CYS A 24 26.77 1.14 31.80
C CYS A 24 26.81 0.24 30.57
N PHE A 25 27.33 -0.97 30.74
CA PHE A 25 27.28 -2.06 29.78
C PHE A 25 26.23 -3.06 30.23
N CYS A 26 25.04 -2.99 29.63
CA CYS A 26 23.91 -3.80 30.04
C CYS A 26 24.02 -5.25 29.56
N LEU A 27 23.44 -6.17 30.33
CA LEU A 27 23.23 -7.55 29.87
C LEU A 27 22.27 -7.57 28.66
N PRO A 28 22.29 -8.62 27.81
CA PRO A 28 21.58 -8.63 26.52
C PRO A 28 20.08 -8.28 26.57
N ASN A 29 19.42 -8.55 27.70
CA ASN A 29 18.00 -8.32 27.95
C ASN A 29 17.69 -6.94 28.56
N PHE A 30 18.67 -6.06 28.74
CA PHE A 30 18.46 -4.75 29.35
C PHE A 30 19.08 -3.62 28.52
N SER A 31 18.52 -2.43 28.65
CA SER A 31 18.95 -1.21 27.96
C SER A 31 18.63 0.02 28.81
N GLY A 32 18.92 1.22 28.31
CA GLY A 32 18.83 2.46 29.07
C GLY A 32 20.19 2.94 29.58
N LEU A 33 20.22 4.14 30.17
CA LEU A 33 21.47 4.77 30.62
C LEU A 33 22.07 4.04 31.82
N THR A 34 21.20 3.44 32.65
CA THR A 34 21.54 2.68 33.85
C THR A 34 21.09 1.23 33.76
N CYS A 35 20.80 0.71 32.56
CA CYS A 35 20.27 -0.66 32.35
C CYS A 35 18.91 -0.91 33.02
N GLU A 36 18.14 0.15 33.22
CA GLU A 36 16.85 0.18 33.90
C GLU A 36 15.70 -0.39 33.08
N LEU A 37 15.84 -0.44 31.75
CA LEU A 37 14.81 -0.89 30.84
C LEU A 37 15.02 -2.34 30.44
N GLU A 38 14.01 -3.18 30.64
CA GLU A 38 14.00 -4.52 30.06
C GLU A 38 13.82 -4.40 28.53
N ARG A 39 14.62 -5.11 27.75
CA ARG A 39 14.62 -5.00 26.29
C ARG A 39 13.29 -5.42 25.66
N SER A 40 12.54 -6.29 26.35
CA SER A 40 11.15 -6.64 26.01
C SER A 40 10.24 -5.41 25.98
N SER A 41 10.34 -4.51 26.97
CA SER A 41 9.50 -3.30 27.04
C SER A 41 9.90 -2.20 26.07
N VAL A 42 11.11 -2.26 25.49
CA VAL A 42 11.58 -1.35 24.43
C VAL A 42 11.16 -1.82 23.03
N LEU A 43 10.94 -3.14 22.85
CA LEU A 43 10.43 -3.76 21.62
C LEU A 43 8.90 -3.68 21.46
N ASP A 44 8.18 -3.32 22.52
CA ASP A 44 6.72 -3.18 22.54
C ASP A 44 6.24 -1.77 22.16
N THR A 45 7.05 -1.02 21.39
CA THR A 45 6.66 0.27 20.83
C THR A 45 6.82 0.29 19.32
N CYS A 46 5.88 0.88 18.61
CA CYS A 46 5.95 1.14 17.17
C CYS A 46 7.00 2.19 16.80
N LEU A 47 7.57 2.89 17.78
CA LEU A 47 8.62 3.89 17.56
C LEU A 47 9.98 3.28 17.26
N LEU A 48 10.24 2.04 17.71
CA LEU A 48 11.51 1.37 17.48
C LEU A 48 11.31 0.17 16.55
N GLN A 49 11.96 0.19 15.38
CA GLN A 49 11.91 -0.89 14.40
C GLN A 49 10.47 -1.30 14.03
N ASN A 50 9.55 -0.33 13.91
CA ASN A 50 8.13 -0.58 13.69
C ASN A 50 7.51 -1.59 14.67
N GLY A 51 8.01 -1.64 15.91
CA GLY A 51 7.57 -2.60 16.91
C GLY A 51 7.77 -4.06 16.50
N GLY A 52 8.69 -4.32 15.58
CA GLY A 52 8.92 -5.64 14.98
C GLY A 52 7.81 -6.14 14.06
N CYS A 53 6.83 -5.32 13.69
CA CYS A 53 5.81 -5.68 12.70
C CYS A 53 6.37 -5.61 11.28
N GLU A 54 6.07 -6.60 10.44
CA GLU A 54 6.55 -6.61 9.05
C GLU A 54 5.89 -5.51 8.20
N HIS A 55 4.60 -5.23 8.42
CA HIS A 55 3.88 -4.18 7.70
C HIS A 55 3.47 -3.05 8.64
N PHE A 56 2.36 -3.17 9.35
CA PHE A 56 1.78 -2.06 10.11
C PHE A 56 1.89 -2.33 11.60
N CYS A 57 2.22 -1.29 12.35
CA CYS A 57 2.26 -1.29 13.80
C CYS A 57 1.36 -0.17 14.31
N ASP A 58 0.40 -0.54 15.15
CA ASP A 58 -0.46 0.37 15.89
C ASP A 58 -0.31 0.12 17.39
N GLU A 59 -0.39 1.18 18.17
CA GLU A 59 -0.45 1.15 19.64
C GLU A 59 -1.87 1.54 20.08
N ASP A 60 -2.34 1.01 21.21
CA ASP A 60 -3.54 1.53 21.86
C ASP A 60 -3.31 2.96 22.41
N GLU A 61 -4.39 3.64 22.80
CA GLU A 61 -4.35 5.06 23.21
C GLU A 61 -3.39 5.34 24.39
N GLU A 62 -3.04 4.31 25.16
CA GLU A 62 -2.09 4.43 26.27
C GLU A 62 -0.67 3.93 25.95
N GLY A 63 -0.39 3.49 24.71
CA GLY A 63 0.92 3.00 24.29
C GLY A 63 1.33 1.67 24.95
N ARG A 64 0.35 0.91 25.45
CA ARG A 64 0.56 -0.30 26.28
C ARG A 64 0.38 -1.59 25.49
N ARG A 65 -0.38 -1.57 24.39
CA ARG A 65 -0.60 -2.75 23.54
C ARG A 65 -0.24 -2.49 22.10
N LEU A 66 0.86 -3.10 21.68
CA LEU A 66 1.26 -3.19 20.29
C LEU A 66 0.38 -4.18 19.53
N LYS A 67 -0.09 -3.78 18.35
CA LYS A 67 -0.85 -4.61 17.43
C LYS A 67 -0.27 -4.50 16.02
N CYS A 68 0.24 -5.61 15.52
CA CYS A 68 0.63 -5.70 14.12
C CYS A 68 -0.59 -5.95 13.23
N SER A 69 -0.55 -5.40 12.01
CA SER A 69 -1.50 -5.70 10.94
C SER A 69 -0.81 -5.68 9.58
N CYS A 70 -1.48 -6.19 8.54
CA CYS A 70 -0.89 -6.44 7.23
C CYS A 70 -1.60 -5.69 6.10
N ALA A 71 -0.85 -5.41 5.03
CA ALA A 71 -1.38 -4.81 3.81
C ALA A 71 -2.43 -5.69 3.10
N ASP A 72 -3.21 -5.08 2.21
CA ASP A 72 -4.21 -5.78 1.39
C ASP A 72 -3.58 -6.97 0.64
N GLY A 73 -4.20 -8.13 0.74
CA GLY A 73 -3.66 -9.37 0.18
C GLY A 73 -2.68 -10.14 1.08
N TYR A 74 -2.48 -9.71 2.33
CA TYR A 74 -1.68 -10.42 3.34
C TYR A 74 -2.49 -10.73 4.61
N PHE A 75 -2.12 -11.79 5.33
CA PHE A 75 -2.62 -12.12 6.66
C PHE A 75 -1.48 -12.13 7.68
N LEU A 76 -1.79 -11.79 8.92
CA LEU A 76 -0.82 -11.84 10.02
C LEU A 76 -0.55 -13.31 10.36
N HIS A 77 0.72 -13.69 10.37
CA HIS A 77 1.16 -15.01 10.79
C HIS A 77 0.91 -15.21 12.30
N ASP A 78 0.93 -16.48 12.74
CA ASP A 78 0.64 -16.85 14.13
C ASP A 78 1.68 -16.31 15.13
N ASP A 79 2.84 -15.86 14.67
CA ASP A 79 3.82 -15.13 15.50
C ASP A 79 3.39 -13.70 15.86
N GLY A 80 2.29 -13.22 15.28
CA GLY A 80 1.74 -11.90 15.54
C GLY A 80 2.55 -10.73 14.96
N ARG A 81 3.54 -10.98 14.09
CA ARG A 81 4.47 -9.97 13.57
C ARG A 81 4.68 -10.03 12.06
N ASN A 82 4.83 -11.23 11.49
CA ASN A 82 5.09 -11.43 10.07
C ASN A 82 3.80 -11.45 9.25
N CYS A 83 3.90 -11.05 7.98
CA CYS A 83 2.77 -10.94 7.06
C CYS A 83 2.96 -11.90 5.88
N ILE A 84 2.03 -12.86 5.74
CA ILE A 84 2.05 -13.87 4.70
C ILE A 84 1.02 -13.54 3.63
N ALA A 85 1.39 -13.67 2.36
CA ALA A 85 0.49 -13.41 1.25
C ALA A 85 -0.66 -14.42 1.21
N LYS A 86 -1.88 -13.92 0.98
CA LYS A 86 -3.10 -14.74 0.84
C LYS A 86 -3.15 -15.51 -0.47
N GLU A 87 -2.53 -14.95 -1.51
CA GLU A 87 -2.56 -15.46 -2.88
C GLU A 87 -1.17 -15.41 -3.50
N ALA A 88 -1.01 -16.02 -4.67
CA ALA A 88 0.25 -16.00 -5.43
C ALA A 88 0.69 -14.58 -5.83
N ILE A 89 -0.25 -13.63 -5.92
CA ILE A 89 0.02 -12.23 -6.22
C ILE A 89 -0.68 -11.37 -5.18
N ALA A 90 0.09 -10.86 -4.23
CA ALA A 90 -0.36 -9.82 -3.30
C ALA A 90 0.22 -8.47 -3.71
N CYS A 91 -0.29 -7.38 -3.11
CA CYS A 91 0.25 -6.06 -3.41
C CYS A 91 1.74 -5.96 -3.07
N GLY A 92 2.44 -5.07 -3.77
CA GLY A 92 3.84 -4.75 -3.51
C GLY A 92 4.83 -5.86 -3.86
N MET A 93 4.37 -6.98 -4.41
CA MET A 93 5.22 -8.07 -4.88
C MET A 93 5.85 -7.79 -6.24
N VAL A 94 7.01 -8.41 -6.48
CA VAL A 94 7.67 -8.44 -7.79
C VAL A 94 7.89 -9.92 -8.18
N PRO A 95 6.88 -10.60 -8.75
CA PRO A 95 6.91 -12.06 -8.93
C PRO A 95 8.08 -12.57 -9.77
N VAL A 96 8.53 -11.78 -10.76
CA VAL A 96 9.67 -12.15 -11.62
C VAL A 96 10.98 -12.34 -10.85
N LEU A 97 11.14 -11.69 -9.69
CA LEU A 97 12.33 -11.83 -8.84
C LEU A 97 12.28 -13.06 -7.91
N LEU A 98 11.11 -13.69 -7.77
CA LEU A 98 10.92 -14.87 -6.93
C LEU A 98 11.26 -16.18 -7.67
N GLY A 99 11.36 -16.15 -9.00
CA GLY A 99 11.41 -17.34 -9.87
C GLY A 99 12.69 -17.61 -10.67
N GLY A 100 13.80 -16.87 -10.50
CA GLY A 100 15.00 -17.11 -11.31
C GLY A 100 16.30 -16.43 -10.83
N ASN A 101 17.43 -17.13 -11.06
CA ASN A 101 18.80 -16.73 -10.71
C ASN A 101 19.13 -15.27 -11.07
N LYS A 102 19.76 -14.56 -10.14
CA LYS A 102 20.29 -13.21 -10.31
C LYS A 102 21.12 -13.13 -11.59
N ALA A 103 20.62 -12.46 -12.63
CA ALA A 103 21.45 -12.00 -13.72
C ALA A 103 22.42 -10.95 -13.17
N GLU A 104 23.71 -11.24 -13.30
CA GLU A 104 24.82 -10.41 -12.86
C GLU A 104 24.80 -9.07 -13.63
N GLN A 105 24.51 -7.97 -12.94
CA GLN A 105 24.52 -6.62 -13.54
C GLN A 105 25.97 -6.12 -13.68
N ASP A 106 26.32 -5.65 -14.89
CA ASP A 106 27.61 -4.99 -15.19
C ASP A 106 27.74 -3.66 -14.41
N PRO A 107 28.72 -3.52 -13.49
CA PRO A 107 28.88 -2.33 -12.66
C PRO A 107 29.33 -1.06 -13.39
N ARG A 108 29.58 -1.09 -14.71
CA ARG A 108 30.23 0.02 -15.44
C ARG A 108 29.30 0.93 -16.24
N ALA A 109 28.00 0.67 -16.31
CA ALA A 109 27.05 1.50 -17.06
C ALA A 109 26.59 2.74 -16.27
N ARG A 110 27.49 3.71 -16.07
CA ARG A 110 27.10 5.05 -15.56
C ARG A 110 26.43 5.83 -16.68
N ILE A 111 25.10 5.76 -16.77
CA ILE A 111 24.30 6.44 -17.79
C ILE A 111 23.35 7.46 -17.14
N VAL A 112 23.23 8.62 -17.79
CA VAL A 112 22.48 9.79 -17.31
C VAL A 112 20.96 9.57 -17.55
N GLY A 113 20.12 9.81 -16.53
CA GLY A 113 18.65 9.81 -16.66
C GLY A 113 17.91 8.49 -16.34
N GLY A 114 18.23 7.83 -15.22
CA GLY A 114 17.61 6.56 -14.78
C GLY A 114 18.11 5.34 -15.56
N GLU A 115 17.72 4.13 -15.14
CA GLU A 115 17.97 2.86 -15.84
C GLU A 115 16.68 2.31 -16.47
N ASP A 116 16.78 1.41 -17.44
CA ASP A 116 15.60 0.70 -17.93
C ASP A 116 15.06 -0.18 -16.78
N CYS A 117 13.77 -0.09 -16.47
CA CYS A 117 13.17 -0.98 -15.47
C CYS A 117 12.97 -2.34 -16.11
N PRO A 118 13.65 -3.41 -15.64
CA PRO A 118 13.50 -4.72 -16.26
C PRO A 118 12.04 -5.16 -16.28
N LYS A 119 11.65 -5.89 -17.33
CA LYS A 119 10.26 -6.29 -17.54
C LYS A 119 9.73 -7.08 -16.33
N GLY A 120 8.65 -6.59 -15.74
CA GLY A 120 8.02 -7.18 -14.55
C GLY A 120 8.56 -6.68 -13.21
N GLU A 121 9.59 -5.83 -13.18
CA GLU A 121 10.12 -5.25 -11.94
C GLU A 121 9.41 -3.97 -11.48
N CYS A 122 8.56 -3.38 -12.34
CA CYS A 122 7.70 -2.24 -12.03
C CYS A 122 6.20 -2.57 -12.31
N PRO A 123 5.65 -3.67 -11.79
CA PRO A 123 4.36 -4.23 -12.26
C PRO A 123 3.12 -3.41 -11.87
N TRP A 124 3.24 -2.45 -10.96
CA TRP A 124 2.18 -1.52 -10.58
C TRP A 124 2.07 -0.30 -11.51
N GLN A 125 3.06 -0.10 -12.38
CA GLN A 125 3.05 1.00 -13.35
C GLN A 125 1.96 0.76 -14.39
N VAL A 126 1.19 1.82 -14.70
CA VAL A 126 0.35 1.84 -15.90
C VAL A 126 0.67 3.03 -16.80
N LEU A 127 0.35 2.89 -18.07
CA LEU A 127 0.36 3.97 -19.05
C LEU A 127 -1.07 4.49 -19.25
N LEU A 128 -1.27 5.80 -19.09
CA LEU A 128 -2.51 6.48 -19.48
C LEU A 128 -2.44 6.86 -20.95
N VAL A 129 -3.45 6.43 -21.70
CA VAL A 129 -3.57 6.65 -23.14
C VAL A 129 -4.82 7.47 -23.41
N TYR A 130 -4.63 8.62 -24.06
CA TYR A 130 -5.73 9.51 -24.46
C TYR A 130 -5.73 9.66 -25.98
N LYS A 131 -6.87 9.37 -26.63
CA LYS A 131 -7.02 9.42 -28.10
C LYS A 131 -5.90 8.66 -28.84
N GLY A 132 -5.51 7.50 -28.28
CA GLY A 132 -4.49 6.61 -28.87
C GLY A 132 -3.03 6.99 -28.56
N LYS A 133 -2.79 8.03 -27.76
CA LYS A 133 -1.44 8.48 -27.39
C LYS A 133 -1.18 8.33 -25.89
N GLY A 134 -0.11 7.65 -25.52
CA GLY A 134 0.40 7.62 -24.16
C GLY A 134 0.90 9.00 -23.71
N PHE A 135 0.50 9.46 -22.53
CA PHE A 135 0.79 10.83 -22.09
C PHE A 135 1.12 11.01 -20.60
N CYS A 136 0.61 10.12 -19.73
CA CYS A 136 0.88 10.11 -18.29
C CYS A 136 1.04 8.68 -17.78
N GLY A 137 1.59 8.54 -16.57
CA GLY A 137 1.59 7.32 -15.80
C GLY A 137 0.40 7.20 -14.84
N GLY A 138 0.32 6.04 -14.20
CA GLY A 138 -0.60 5.76 -13.10
C GLY A 138 -0.09 4.59 -12.27
N VAL A 139 -0.84 4.25 -11.23
CA VAL A 139 -0.51 3.19 -10.28
C VAL A 139 -1.70 2.26 -10.06
N ILE A 140 -1.49 0.97 -10.27
CA ILE A 140 -2.44 -0.07 -9.85
C ILE A 140 -2.35 -0.17 -8.33
N PHE A 141 -3.48 -0.03 -7.64
CA PHE A 141 -3.56 -0.33 -6.20
C PHE A 141 -4.76 -1.24 -5.85
N LYS A 142 -5.77 -1.31 -6.73
CA LYS A 142 -6.88 -2.26 -6.67
C LYS A 142 -7.26 -2.72 -8.09
N PRO A 143 -7.98 -3.85 -8.25
CA PRO A 143 -8.32 -4.37 -9.57
C PRO A 143 -9.08 -3.38 -10.47
N PHE A 144 -10.02 -2.62 -9.91
CA PHE A 144 -10.85 -1.66 -10.67
C PHE A 144 -10.38 -0.21 -10.57
N TRP A 145 -9.29 0.07 -9.84
CA TRP A 145 -8.93 1.43 -9.51
C TRP A 145 -7.45 1.71 -9.75
N ILE A 146 -7.21 2.83 -10.44
CA ILE A 146 -5.88 3.36 -10.73
C ILE A 146 -5.74 4.71 -10.04
N LEU A 147 -4.60 4.94 -9.40
CA LEU A 147 -4.18 6.25 -8.91
C LEU A 147 -3.38 6.98 -10.00
N THR A 148 -3.57 8.29 -10.12
CA THR A 148 -2.77 9.16 -10.99
C THR A 148 -2.83 10.60 -10.46
N ALA A 149 -2.28 11.56 -11.20
CA ALA A 149 -2.34 12.98 -10.87
C ALA A 149 -3.60 13.63 -11.49
N SER A 150 -4.20 14.60 -10.80
CA SER A 150 -5.35 15.37 -11.31
C SER A 150 -5.02 16.13 -12.59
N HIS A 151 -3.83 16.73 -12.66
CA HIS A 151 -3.42 17.50 -13.84
C HIS A 151 -3.31 16.63 -15.12
N CYS A 152 -3.18 15.31 -14.98
CA CYS A 152 -3.20 14.41 -16.14
C CYS A 152 -4.60 14.30 -16.75
N ILE A 153 -5.66 14.48 -15.97
CA ILE A 153 -7.02 14.17 -16.40
C ILE A 153 -7.98 15.37 -16.39
N GLU A 154 -7.54 16.54 -15.93
CA GLU A 154 -8.34 17.78 -15.87
C GLU A 154 -9.01 18.20 -17.18
N ASP A 155 -8.35 17.96 -18.33
CA ASP A 155 -8.81 18.34 -19.67
C ASP A 155 -9.08 17.10 -20.56
N THR A 156 -9.49 15.99 -19.95
CA THR A 156 -9.72 14.71 -20.66
C THR A 156 -11.17 14.25 -20.61
N GLU A 157 -11.63 13.65 -21.70
CA GLU A 157 -12.94 13.00 -21.76
C GLU A 157 -12.80 11.49 -21.50
N VAL A 158 -13.62 10.96 -20.59
CA VAL A 158 -13.60 9.55 -20.14
C VAL A 158 -13.62 8.57 -21.33
N GLN A 159 -14.46 8.83 -22.34
CA GLN A 159 -14.66 7.97 -23.51
C GLN A 159 -13.39 7.75 -24.37
N PHE A 160 -12.42 8.66 -24.28
CA PHE A 160 -11.16 8.57 -25.02
C PHE A 160 -9.98 8.17 -24.12
N LEU A 161 -10.21 8.00 -22.82
CA LEU A 161 -9.20 7.66 -21.84
C LEU A 161 -9.16 6.15 -21.61
N LYS A 162 -7.95 5.58 -21.74
CA LYS A 162 -7.66 4.17 -21.49
C LYS A 162 -6.45 4.04 -20.59
N VAL A 163 -6.35 2.89 -19.93
CA VAL A 163 -5.22 2.47 -19.11
C VAL A 163 -4.59 1.25 -19.74
N VAL A 164 -3.26 1.19 -19.81
CA VAL A 164 -2.50 -0.01 -20.19
C VAL A 164 -1.72 -0.51 -18.97
N ALA A 165 -2.10 -1.67 -18.44
CA ALA A 165 -1.33 -2.39 -17.42
C ALA A 165 -0.43 -3.44 -18.08
N GLY A 166 0.70 -3.80 -17.47
CA GLY A 166 1.63 -4.79 -18.04
C GLY A 166 2.40 -4.34 -19.28
N GLU A 167 2.38 -3.04 -19.57
CA GLU A 167 3.19 -2.38 -20.61
C GLU A 167 4.65 -2.25 -20.15
N HIS A 168 5.60 -2.43 -21.07
CA HIS A 168 7.02 -2.23 -20.81
C HIS A 168 7.71 -1.53 -21.97
N ASN A 169 7.52 -1.96 -23.22
CA ASN A 169 8.01 -1.28 -24.41
C ASN A 169 6.88 -0.84 -25.37
N THR A 170 6.53 0.44 -25.31
CA THR A 170 5.42 1.04 -26.06
C THR A 170 5.58 1.05 -27.59
N ALA A 171 6.75 0.63 -28.11
CA ALA A 171 6.97 0.48 -29.54
C ALA A 171 6.54 -0.89 -30.10
N VAL A 172 6.28 -1.88 -29.23
CA VAL A 172 5.94 -3.24 -29.61
C VAL A 172 4.82 -3.77 -28.71
N SER A 173 4.02 -4.72 -29.20
CA SER A 173 3.16 -5.50 -28.30
C SER A 173 3.94 -6.72 -27.85
N GLU A 174 4.07 -6.88 -26.54
CA GLU A 174 4.81 -7.98 -25.93
C GLU A 174 3.89 -9.07 -25.37
N GLY A 175 2.56 -8.89 -25.51
CA GLY A 175 1.54 -9.87 -25.10
C GLY A 175 1.20 -9.82 -23.62
N THR A 176 1.83 -8.92 -22.85
CA THR A 176 1.54 -8.70 -21.43
C THR A 176 0.61 -7.50 -21.20
N GLU A 177 0.36 -6.71 -22.24
CA GLU A 177 -0.40 -5.47 -22.17
C GLU A 177 -1.91 -5.74 -21.99
N GLN A 178 -2.51 -5.07 -21.02
CA GLN A 178 -3.95 -5.06 -20.78
C GLN A 178 -4.50 -3.66 -21.02
N LEU A 179 -5.07 -3.44 -22.21
CA LEU A 179 -5.72 -2.18 -22.58
C LEU A 179 -7.16 -2.13 -22.06
N ILE A 180 -7.42 -1.28 -21.08
CA ILE A 180 -8.71 -1.21 -20.36
C ILE A 180 -9.29 0.19 -20.46
N SER A 181 -10.59 0.30 -20.75
CA SER A 181 -11.30 1.58 -20.78
C SER A 181 -11.54 2.13 -19.38
N VAL A 182 -11.49 3.46 -19.24
CA VAL A 182 -11.90 4.14 -18.01
C VAL A 182 -13.41 4.34 -18.03
N SER A 183 -14.09 4.01 -16.93
CA SER A 183 -15.54 4.19 -16.76
C SER A 183 -15.88 5.46 -15.97
N GLN A 184 -14.99 5.92 -15.10
CA GLN A 184 -15.19 7.11 -14.27
C GLN A 184 -13.86 7.77 -13.91
N ILE A 185 -13.84 9.09 -13.94
CA ILE A 185 -12.73 9.93 -13.46
C ILE A 185 -13.18 10.61 -12.16
N LEU A 186 -12.34 10.56 -11.13
CA LEU A 186 -12.54 11.23 -9.85
C LEU A 186 -11.29 12.07 -9.53
N MET A 187 -11.35 13.37 -9.81
CA MET A 187 -10.35 14.33 -9.32
C MET A 187 -10.58 14.61 -7.85
N HIS A 188 -9.50 14.81 -7.09
CA HIS A 188 -9.63 15.34 -5.75
C HIS A 188 -10.28 16.73 -5.79
N GLU A 189 -11.32 16.93 -4.98
CA GLU A 189 -12.21 18.10 -5.00
C GLU A 189 -11.47 19.39 -4.63
N GLY A 190 -10.44 19.24 -3.77
CA GLY A 190 -9.54 20.34 -3.40
C GLY A 190 -8.38 20.60 -4.36
N TYR A 191 -8.33 20.01 -5.56
CA TYR A 191 -7.23 20.21 -6.50
C TYR A 191 -7.11 21.67 -6.95
N VAL A 192 -5.90 22.23 -6.87
CA VAL A 192 -5.61 23.63 -7.26
C VAL A 192 -4.55 23.66 -8.34
N LYS A 193 -4.96 23.82 -9.60
CA LYS A 193 -4.07 23.87 -10.79
C LYS A 193 -2.88 24.82 -10.65
N ARG A 194 -3.07 26.00 -10.05
CA ARG A 194 -2.00 27.02 -9.89
C ARG A 194 -0.86 26.55 -9.00
N THR A 195 -1.15 25.80 -7.95
CA THR A 195 -0.16 25.37 -6.95
C THR A 195 0.11 23.88 -7.02
N ALA A 196 -0.59 23.15 -7.90
CA ALA A 196 -0.67 21.70 -7.93
C ALA A 196 -1.06 21.07 -6.57
N ASN A 197 -1.69 21.83 -5.67
CA ASN A 197 -2.12 21.28 -4.38
C ASN A 197 -3.22 20.25 -4.60
N ASN A 198 -3.17 19.14 -3.85
CA ASN A 198 -4.10 18.02 -3.99
C ASN A 198 -4.13 17.43 -5.42
N ASP A 199 -2.96 17.35 -6.06
CA ASP A 199 -2.82 16.76 -7.39
C ASP A 199 -2.82 15.23 -7.34
N ILE A 200 -4.02 14.67 -7.16
CA ILE A 200 -4.29 13.23 -7.09
C ILE A 200 -5.69 12.94 -7.64
N ALA A 201 -5.79 11.89 -8.45
CA ALA A 201 -7.04 11.44 -9.03
C ALA A 201 -7.15 9.91 -8.99
N LEU A 202 -8.39 9.45 -9.00
CA LEU A 202 -8.76 8.04 -9.14
C LEU A 202 -9.43 7.82 -10.49
N LEU A 203 -9.03 6.76 -11.18
CA LEU A 203 -9.69 6.27 -12.38
C LEU A 203 -10.35 4.93 -12.05
N LYS A 204 -11.66 4.84 -12.25
CA LYS A 204 -12.39 3.57 -12.20
C LYS A 204 -12.35 2.92 -13.57
N LEU A 205 -11.95 1.67 -13.62
CA LEU A 205 -11.88 0.90 -14.85
C LEU A 205 -13.24 0.29 -15.22
N SER A 206 -13.46 0.02 -16.51
CA SER A 206 -14.66 -0.70 -16.98
C SER A 206 -14.62 -2.19 -16.67
N SER A 207 -13.43 -2.76 -16.55
CA SER A 207 -13.14 -4.16 -16.21
C SER A 207 -11.93 -4.21 -15.27
N PRO A 208 -11.81 -5.24 -14.42
CA PRO A 208 -10.68 -5.32 -13.51
C PRO A 208 -9.37 -5.58 -14.28
N VAL A 209 -8.27 -5.09 -13.76
CA VAL A 209 -6.93 -5.58 -14.13
C VAL A 209 -6.82 -7.04 -13.70
N ILE A 210 -6.41 -7.91 -14.63
CA ILE A 210 -6.08 -9.30 -14.32
C ILE A 210 -4.66 -9.31 -13.80
N PHE A 211 -4.47 -9.63 -12.53
CA PHE A 211 -3.14 -9.66 -11.94
C PHE A 211 -2.29 -10.77 -12.54
N SER A 212 -1.03 -10.45 -12.80
CA SER A 212 -0.02 -11.34 -13.40
C SER A 212 1.37 -10.95 -12.91
N ALA A 213 2.40 -11.68 -13.31
CA ALA A 213 3.79 -11.32 -13.00
C ALA A 213 4.21 -9.92 -13.51
N PHE A 214 3.43 -9.33 -14.44
CA PHE A 214 3.70 -8.03 -15.06
C PHE A 214 2.67 -6.96 -14.68
N ALA A 215 1.61 -7.32 -13.94
CA ALA A 215 0.55 -6.41 -13.50
C ALA A 215 0.17 -6.75 -12.06
N VAL A 216 0.71 -6.02 -11.09
CA VAL A 216 0.57 -6.26 -9.65
C VAL A 216 0.28 -4.94 -8.96
N PRO A 217 -0.68 -4.85 -8.01
CA PRO A 217 -0.94 -3.58 -7.32
C PRO A 217 0.24 -3.19 -6.42
N ALA A 218 0.54 -1.90 -6.29
CA ALA A 218 1.38 -1.39 -5.20
C ALA A 218 0.58 -1.42 -3.89
N CYS A 219 1.24 -1.70 -2.76
CA CYS A 219 0.57 -1.60 -1.47
C CYS A 219 0.39 -0.13 -1.05
N LEU A 220 -0.76 0.20 -0.48
CA LEU A 220 -0.93 1.46 0.23
C LEU A 220 -0.40 1.30 1.67
N PRO A 221 0.44 2.21 2.16
CA PRO A 221 0.92 2.17 3.55
C PRO A 221 -0.14 2.74 4.50
N THR A 222 -0.02 2.48 5.80
CA THR A 222 -0.63 3.36 6.81
C THR A 222 0.14 4.67 6.90
N ARG A 223 -0.48 5.72 7.44
CA ARG A 223 0.21 7.00 7.66
C ARG A 223 1.44 6.82 8.57
N SER A 224 1.26 6.07 9.65
CA SER A 224 2.32 5.70 10.59
C SER A 224 3.52 5.05 9.90
N LEU A 225 3.29 3.99 9.11
CA LEU A 225 4.35 3.31 8.37
C LEU A 225 5.04 4.26 7.38
N ALA A 226 4.27 5.04 6.63
CA ALA A 226 4.79 5.97 5.62
C ALA A 226 5.71 7.03 6.23
N GLU A 227 5.28 7.67 7.31
CA GLU A 227 5.96 8.82 7.91
C GLU A 227 7.14 8.42 8.81
N ARG A 228 7.05 7.27 9.49
CA ARG A 228 8.09 6.80 10.42
C ARG A 228 9.15 5.93 9.74
N GLU A 229 8.71 4.93 8.98
CA GLU A 229 9.62 3.91 8.44
C GLU A 229 9.99 4.20 6.99
N LEU A 230 9.00 4.41 6.11
CA LEU A 230 9.28 4.56 4.68
C LEU A 230 10.08 5.83 4.39
N TRP A 231 9.79 6.95 5.07
CA TRP A 231 10.57 8.20 4.90
C TRP A 231 12.01 8.14 5.39
N ALA A 232 12.36 7.13 6.19
CA ALA A 232 13.71 6.89 6.67
C ALA A 232 14.52 5.99 5.72
N VAL A 233 13.86 5.33 4.77
CA VAL A 233 14.55 4.58 3.70
C VAL A 233 15.35 5.56 2.85
N SER A 234 16.62 5.22 2.60
CA SER A 234 17.57 6.10 1.92
C SER A 234 17.17 6.48 0.49
N GLU A 235 16.60 5.53 -0.24
CA GLU A 235 16.24 5.70 -1.65
C GLU A 235 14.86 5.10 -1.96
N HIS A 236 14.12 5.79 -2.82
CA HIS A 236 12.81 5.41 -3.32
C HIS A 236 12.87 5.23 -4.83
N THR A 237 12.01 4.40 -5.40
CA THR A 237 12.00 4.15 -6.85
C THR A 237 10.86 4.91 -7.50
N VAL A 238 11.18 5.76 -8.47
CA VAL A 238 10.22 6.33 -9.41
C VAL A 238 10.31 5.60 -10.75
N SER A 239 9.18 5.40 -11.43
CA SER A 239 9.14 4.76 -12.75
C SER A 239 8.23 5.48 -13.74
N GLY A 240 8.53 5.35 -15.04
CA GLY A 240 7.71 5.90 -16.11
C GLY A 240 8.39 5.91 -17.49
N TRP A 241 7.67 6.40 -18.49
CA TRP A 241 8.10 6.53 -19.90
C TRP A 241 8.42 7.98 -20.30
N GLY A 242 8.52 8.87 -19.32
CA GLY A 242 8.75 10.30 -19.50
C GLY A 242 10.04 10.62 -20.25
N ARG A 243 10.19 11.90 -20.60
CA ARG A 243 11.31 12.35 -21.44
C ARG A 243 12.64 12.13 -20.75
N ARG A 244 13.65 11.74 -21.53
CA ARG A 244 15.04 11.54 -21.07
C ARG A 244 15.80 12.84 -20.80
N ALA A 245 15.25 13.96 -21.26
CA ALA A 245 15.73 15.32 -21.03
C ALA A 245 14.55 16.28 -21.22
N GLU A 246 14.64 17.51 -20.70
CA GLU A 246 13.54 18.50 -20.73
C GLU A 246 12.90 18.69 -22.13
N ASN A 247 13.70 18.62 -23.19
CA ASN A 247 13.28 18.68 -24.59
C ASN A 247 13.59 17.40 -25.40
N GLY A 248 13.90 16.30 -24.73
CA GLY A 248 14.21 15.01 -25.36
C GLY A 248 12.96 14.19 -25.72
N PRO A 249 13.13 13.11 -26.49
CA PRO A 249 12.05 12.17 -26.75
C PRO A 249 11.64 11.44 -25.46
N THR A 250 10.39 10.98 -25.42
CA THR A 250 9.93 9.99 -24.43
C THR A 250 10.64 8.66 -24.64
N SER A 251 10.75 7.87 -23.58
CA SER A 251 11.30 6.52 -23.68
C SER A 251 10.23 5.56 -24.17
N ASN A 252 10.55 4.69 -25.14
CA ASN A 252 9.63 3.60 -25.49
C ASN A 252 9.64 2.51 -24.42
N VAL A 253 10.81 2.23 -23.84
CA VAL A 253 11.01 1.27 -22.75
C VAL A 253 10.79 1.93 -21.40
N LEU A 254 10.10 1.25 -20.49
CA LEU A 254 9.85 1.71 -19.12
C LEU A 254 11.18 1.91 -18.40
N ARG A 255 11.33 3.06 -17.75
CA ARG A 255 12.52 3.38 -16.96
C ARG A 255 12.19 3.48 -15.49
N ARG A 256 13.22 3.34 -14.67
CA ARG A 256 13.18 3.64 -13.24
C ARG A 256 14.37 4.47 -12.81
N LEU A 257 14.20 5.17 -11.70
CA LEU A 257 15.25 5.93 -11.06
C LEU A 257 15.11 5.79 -9.55
N LYS A 258 16.24 5.62 -8.86
CA LYS A 258 16.30 5.72 -7.40
C LYS A 258 16.54 7.16 -6.99
N VAL A 259 15.76 7.66 -6.05
CA VAL A 259 15.82 9.04 -5.58
C VAL A 259 15.72 9.11 -4.06
N PRO A 260 16.54 9.95 -3.39
CA PRO A 260 16.37 10.22 -1.97
C PRO A 260 15.21 11.18 -1.75
N ARG A 261 14.50 11.04 -0.63
CA ARG A 261 13.56 12.06 -0.16
C ARG A 261 14.33 13.25 0.41
N ILE A 262 13.88 14.45 0.05
CA ILE A 262 14.47 15.71 0.52
C ILE A 262 13.57 16.32 1.59
N ARG A 263 14.19 16.88 2.63
CA ARG A 263 13.46 17.60 3.69
C ARG A 263 12.79 18.84 3.10
N THR A 264 11.56 19.14 3.52
CA THR A 264 10.78 20.28 3.02
C THR A 264 11.59 21.57 3.04
N GLN A 265 12.21 21.91 4.18
CA GLN A 265 13.03 23.11 4.33
C GLN A 265 14.16 23.16 3.29
N GLN A 266 14.94 22.08 3.17
CA GLN A 266 16.02 22.00 2.19
C GLN A 266 15.50 22.14 0.76
N CYS A 267 14.34 21.54 0.44
CA CYS A 267 13.76 21.66 -0.89
C CYS A 267 13.37 23.11 -1.21
N GLU A 268 12.67 23.78 -0.30
CA GLU A 268 12.24 25.18 -0.47
C GLU A 268 13.42 26.14 -0.56
N GLU A 269 14.43 25.98 0.31
CA GLU A 269 15.64 26.83 0.34
C GLU A 269 16.49 26.68 -0.94
N GLN A 270 16.70 25.44 -1.40
CA GLN A 270 17.62 25.19 -2.52
C GLN A 270 16.97 25.40 -3.89
N SER A 271 15.67 25.13 -4.03
CA SER A 271 14.98 25.23 -5.32
C SER A 271 14.09 26.47 -5.46
N GLY A 272 13.88 27.22 -4.37
CA GLY A 272 13.03 28.42 -4.36
C GLY A 272 11.56 28.14 -4.73
N VAL A 273 11.10 26.90 -4.49
CA VAL A 273 9.69 26.50 -4.59
C VAL A 273 9.02 26.65 -3.23
N LYS A 274 7.68 26.69 -3.23
CA LYS A 274 6.89 26.65 -2.01
C LYS A 274 6.01 25.40 -2.03
N LEU A 275 6.16 24.56 -1.02
CA LEU A 275 5.44 23.29 -0.93
C LEU A 275 4.24 23.43 0.00
N THR A 276 3.18 22.69 -0.29
CA THR A 276 2.09 22.50 0.68
C THR A 276 2.39 21.27 1.55
N ALA A 277 1.63 21.09 2.64
CA ALA A 277 1.74 19.90 3.47
C ALA A 277 1.45 18.59 2.71
N ASN A 278 0.75 18.68 1.58
CA ASN A 278 0.33 17.56 0.74
C ASN A 278 1.37 17.17 -0.31
N MET A 279 2.56 17.77 -0.25
CA MET A 279 3.66 17.52 -1.19
C MET A 279 4.94 17.17 -0.45
N PHE A 280 5.87 16.54 -1.18
CA PHE A 280 7.26 16.40 -0.76
C PHE A 280 8.19 16.37 -1.97
N CYS A 281 9.48 16.61 -1.74
CA CYS A 281 10.48 16.55 -2.79
C CYS A 281 11.29 15.25 -2.71
N ALA A 282 11.70 14.75 -3.87
CA ALA A 282 12.68 13.69 -3.98
C ALA A 282 13.55 13.91 -5.23
N GLY A 283 14.80 13.45 -5.17
CA GLY A 283 15.74 13.55 -6.28
C GLY A 283 17.05 14.25 -5.92
N TYR A 284 17.81 14.62 -6.93
CA TYR A 284 19.17 15.15 -6.81
C TYR A 284 19.23 16.58 -7.35
N ILE A 285 19.75 17.50 -6.52
CA ILE A 285 19.81 18.94 -6.84
C ILE A 285 20.70 19.24 -8.05
N GLU A 286 21.65 18.37 -8.37
CA GLU A 286 22.62 18.55 -9.44
C GLU A 286 21.97 18.52 -10.84
N GLY A 287 20.69 18.17 -10.94
CA GLY A 287 19.93 18.26 -12.20
C GLY A 287 20.49 17.35 -13.28
N ARG A 288 20.74 16.09 -12.95
CA ARG A 288 21.19 15.07 -13.92
C ARG A 288 20.23 13.88 -14.01
N GLN A 289 19.37 13.72 -13.00
CA GLN A 289 18.48 12.59 -12.82
C GLN A 289 17.22 13.12 -12.12
N ASP A 290 16.08 13.07 -12.80
CA ASP A 290 14.80 13.58 -12.31
C ASP A 290 13.65 12.94 -13.10
N SER A 291 12.45 12.92 -12.53
CA SER A 291 11.21 12.61 -13.25
C SER A 291 10.88 13.73 -14.25
N CYS A 292 10.37 13.41 -15.43
CA CYS A 292 10.07 14.40 -16.46
C CYS A 292 8.64 14.29 -17.00
N LYS A 293 8.27 15.20 -17.92
CA LYS A 293 7.01 15.13 -18.68
C LYS A 293 6.81 13.73 -19.25
N GLY A 294 5.66 13.12 -18.95
CA GLY A 294 5.31 11.74 -19.29
C GLY A 294 5.45 10.76 -18.12
N ASP A 295 6.16 11.11 -17.06
CA ASP A 295 6.18 10.36 -15.78
C ASP A 295 5.06 10.83 -14.84
N SER A 296 4.46 12.00 -15.10
CA SER A 296 3.32 12.56 -14.37
C SER A 296 2.24 11.52 -14.07
N GLY A 297 1.78 11.48 -12.83
CA GLY A 297 0.83 10.47 -12.35
C GLY A 297 1.44 9.10 -12.04
N GLY A 298 2.71 8.88 -12.40
CA GLY A 298 3.45 7.67 -12.09
C GLY A 298 3.80 7.53 -10.60
N PRO A 299 4.23 6.33 -10.18
CA PRO A 299 4.50 6.00 -8.80
C PRO A 299 5.87 6.49 -8.34
N LEU A 300 5.96 6.89 -7.06
CA LEU A 300 7.18 6.80 -6.27
C LEU A 300 6.93 5.79 -5.16
N VAL A 301 7.63 4.65 -5.23
CA VAL A 301 7.48 3.52 -4.31
C VAL A 301 8.70 3.32 -3.42
N THR A 302 8.47 2.67 -2.28
CA THR A 302 9.51 2.29 -1.33
C THR A 302 9.40 0.80 -1.04
N GLN A 303 10.49 0.07 -1.25
CA GLN A 303 10.58 -1.30 -0.77
C GLN A 303 10.84 -1.29 0.74
N TYR A 304 9.98 -1.96 1.50
CA TYR A 304 10.13 -2.17 2.94
C TYR A 304 10.01 -3.68 3.20
N HIS A 305 11.09 -4.26 3.72
CA HIS A 305 11.28 -5.71 3.75
C HIS A 305 11.08 -6.34 2.36
N ARG A 306 10.03 -7.17 2.20
CA ARG A 306 9.70 -7.89 0.95
C ARG A 306 8.57 -7.24 0.16
N THR A 307 8.03 -6.12 0.64
CA THR A 307 6.82 -5.51 0.11
C THR A 307 7.08 -4.08 -0.35
N THR A 308 6.56 -3.74 -1.52
CA THR A 308 6.70 -2.41 -2.10
C THR A 308 5.46 -1.56 -1.85
N PHE A 309 5.65 -0.42 -1.20
CA PHE A 309 4.58 0.51 -0.82
C PHE A 309 4.62 1.80 -1.65
N LEU A 310 3.45 2.30 -2.04
CA LEU A 310 3.30 3.58 -2.72
C LEU A 310 3.47 4.74 -1.73
N LEU A 311 4.49 5.57 -1.94
CA LEU A 311 4.80 6.71 -1.08
C LEU A 311 4.36 8.04 -1.68
N GLY A 312 4.51 8.18 -3.00
CA GLY A 312 4.18 9.41 -3.71
C GLY A 312 3.65 9.18 -5.12
N ILE A 313 3.05 10.22 -5.68
CA ILE A 313 2.64 10.29 -7.09
C ILE A 313 3.40 11.44 -7.74
N VAL A 314 4.03 11.19 -8.89
CA VAL A 314 4.76 12.22 -9.66
C VAL A 314 3.77 13.33 -10.04
N SER A 315 4.03 14.56 -9.61
CA SER A 315 3.10 15.68 -9.79
C SER A 315 3.68 16.77 -10.68
N TRP A 316 4.71 17.48 -10.25
CA TRP A 316 5.30 18.58 -11.02
C TRP A 316 6.78 18.81 -10.70
N GLY A 317 7.40 19.72 -11.46
CA GLY A 317 8.77 20.15 -11.28
C GLY A 317 9.07 21.41 -12.11
N ARG A 318 10.13 22.14 -11.76
CA ARG A 318 10.62 23.26 -12.55
C ARG A 318 11.52 22.74 -13.68
N GLY A 319 10.91 22.40 -14.81
CA GLY A 319 11.61 21.70 -15.90
C GLY A 319 11.86 20.24 -15.53
N CYS A 320 12.76 19.58 -16.24
CA CYS A 320 13.15 18.20 -15.96
C CYS A 320 14.66 18.11 -15.78
N ALA A 321 15.12 17.59 -14.65
CA ALA A 321 16.54 17.46 -14.34
C ALA A 321 17.28 18.79 -14.55
N ARG A 322 16.67 19.91 -14.14
CA ARG A 322 17.38 21.20 -14.13
C ARG A 322 18.22 21.29 -12.87
N PRO A 323 19.52 21.64 -12.97
CA PRO A 323 20.32 21.92 -11.78
C PRO A 323 19.61 22.96 -10.91
N GLY A 324 19.61 22.74 -9.60
CA GLY A 324 18.90 23.59 -8.63
C GLY A 324 17.43 23.21 -8.43
N ASN A 325 16.93 22.09 -8.95
CA ASN A 325 15.53 21.69 -8.78
C ASN A 325 15.39 20.21 -8.40
N TYR A 326 14.32 19.90 -7.67
CA TYR A 326 13.90 18.55 -7.30
C TYR A 326 12.57 18.20 -7.98
N GLY A 327 12.28 16.90 -8.11
CA GLY A 327 10.95 16.41 -8.44
C GLY A 327 10.00 16.58 -7.25
N ILE A 328 8.76 17.00 -7.52
CA ILE A 328 7.74 17.25 -6.50
C ILE A 328 6.62 16.24 -6.66
N TYR A 329 6.30 15.59 -5.54
CA TYR A 329 5.41 14.45 -5.48
C TYR A 329 4.24 14.75 -4.54
N THR A 330 3.06 14.27 -4.91
CA THR A 330 1.90 14.26 -4.00
C THR A 330 2.14 13.24 -2.88
N ARG A 331 1.95 13.65 -1.63
CA ARG A 331 2.16 12.84 -0.43
C ARG A 331 0.98 11.90 -0.20
N VAL A 332 1.07 10.66 -0.67
CA VAL A 332 -0.04 9.69 -0.66
C VAL A 332 -0.61 9.43 0.74
N SER A 333 0.23 9.45 1.78
CA SER A 333 -0.20 9.23 3.18
C SER A 333 -1.28 10.22 3.65
N ASN A 334 -1.31 11.45 3.11
CA ASN A 334 -2.33 12.46 3.44
C ASN A 334 -3.69 12.18 2.78
N PHE A 335 -3.71 11.36 1.72
CA PHE A 335 -4.90 11.10 0.91
C PHE A 335 -5.50 9.72 1.16
N LEU A 336 -4.91 8.90 2.03
CA LEU A 336 -5.43 7.56 2.35
C LEU A 336 -6.92 7.59 2.71
N PRO A 337 -7.43 8.49 3.59
CA PRO A 337 -8.86 8.54 3.89
C PRO A 337 -9.72 8.81 2.65
N TRP A 338 -9.29 9.74 1.79
CA TRP A 338 -9.98 10.08 0.54
C TRP A 338 -9.98 8.89 -0.45
N ILE A 339 -8.85 8.20 -0.59
CA ILE A 339 -8.71 7.01 -1.43
C ILE A 339 -9.64 5.90 -0.93
N HIS A 340 -9.63 5.60 0.37
CA HIS A 340 -10.47 4.54 0.94
C HIS A 340 -11.96 4.86 0.83
N ASN A 341 -12.37 6.11 1.05
CA ASN A 341 -13.77 6.51 0.96
C ASN A 341 -14.37 6.29 -0.44
N HIS A 342 -13.61 6.65 -1.49
CA HIS A 342 -14.08 6.53 -2.88
C HIS A 342 -13.94 5.12 -3.47
N THR A 343 -13.07 4.29 -2.91
CA THR A 343 -12.71 2.98 -3.48
C THR A 343 -13.22 1.81 -2.63
N ARG A 344 -14.07 2.10 -1.65
CA ARG A 344 -14.85 1.08 -0.95
C ARG A 344 -15.68 0.31 -1.98
N ALA A 345 -15.63 -1.01 -1.89
CA ALA A 345 -16.56 -1.83 -2.67
C ALA A 345 -17.99 -1.47 -2.25
N PRO A 346 -18.98 -1.43 -3.16
CA PRO A 346 -20.39 -1.25 -2.81
C PRO A 346 -20.88 -2.26 -1.76
N ASN A 347 -20.17 -3.39 -1.61
CA ASN A 347 -20.42 -4.47 -0.65
C ASN A 347 -19.23 -4.72 0.30
N ALA A 348 -18.32 -3.76 0.51
CA ALA A 348 -17.38 -3.87 1.63
C ALA A 348 -18.22 -3.84 2.92
N PRO A 349 -18.11 -4.85 3.81
CA PRO A 349 -18.88 -4.86 5.05
C PRO A 349 -18.65 -3.53 5.76
N GLN A 350 -19.72 -2.75 5.92
CA GLN A 350 -19.68 -1.65 6.86
C GLN A 350 -19.45 -2.27 8.24
N GLU A 351 -18.36 -1.89 8.90
CA GLU A 351 -18.26 -2.03 10.35
C GLU A 351 -19.54 -1.40 10.93
N ASN A 352 -20.42 -2.25 11.48
CA ASN A 352 -21.79 -1.99 11.97
C ASN A 352 -22.95 -2.33 11.02
N GLN A 353 -23.04 -3.56 10.49
CA GLN A 353 -24.32 -4.04 9.94
C GLN A 353 -24.85 -5.34 10.52
N ASN A 354 -26.19 -5.38 10.52
CA ASN A 354 -27.03 -6.55 10.71
C ASN A 354 -27.24 -7.19 9.33
N MET A 355 -26.80 -8.44 9.14
CA MET A 355 -26.92 -9.19 7.90
C MET A 355 -28.12 -10.14 7.98
N THR A 356 -29.11 -9.99 7.10
CA THR A 356 -30.27 -10.91 7.03
C THR A 356 -30.39 -11.51 5.63
N LEU A 357 -30.37 -12.84 5.50
CA LEU A 357 -30.61 -13.55 4.24
C LEU A 357 -31.73 -14.57 4.40
N ASN A 358 -32.67 -14.58 3.46
CA ASN A 358 -33.79 -15.52 3.44
C ASN A 358 -33.78 -16.33 2.15
N ALA A 359 -33.91 -17.66 2.27
CA ALA A 359 -34.00 -18.52 1.11
C ALA A 359 -35.39 -18.42 0.45
N PRO A 360 -35.48 -18.47 -0.89
CA PRO A 360 -36.75 -18.65 -1.57
C PRO A 360 -37.30 -20.08 -1.33
N PRO A 361 -38.63 -20.28 -1.31
CA PRO A 361 -39.24 -21.60 -1.14
C PRO A 361 -39.14 -22.46 -2.41
N GLY A 362 -39.20 -23.79 -2.27
CA GLY A 362 -39.37 -24.72 -3.40
C GLY A 362 -38.10 -25.14 -4.13
N ASN A 363 -36.91 -24.94 -3.57
CA ASN A 363 -35.63 -25.23 -4.23
C ASN A 363 -35.07 -26.62 -3.87
N GLN A 364 -34.37 -27.26 -4.82
CA GLN A 364 -33.69 -28.54 -4.53
C GLN A 364 -32.49 -28.35 -3.60
N ASN A 365 -31.63 -27.34 -3.85
CA ASN A 365 -30.47 -27.05 -3.00
C ASN A 365 -30.42 -25.55 -2.69
N VAL A 366 -30.32 -25.22 -1.40
CA VAL A 366 -30.19 -23.85 -0.88
C VAL A 366 -28.90 -23.78 -0.07
N THR A 367 -28.04 -22.82 -0.38
CA THR A 367 -26.86 -22.52 0.44
C THR A 367 -26.82 -21.02 0.70
N LEU A 368 -26.92 -20.63 1.97
CA LEU A 368 -26.73 -19.24 2.42
C LEU A 368 -25.49 -19.19 3.31
N SER A 369 -24.64 -18.20 3.08
CA SER A 369 -23.44 -18.00 3.89
C SER A 369 -23.29 -16.53 4.25
N ALA A 370 -23.09 -16.26 5.53
CA ALA A 370 -22.77 -14.94 6.03
C ALA A 370 -21.29 -14.60 5.80
N THR A 371 -20.95 -13.32 5.78
CA THR A 371 -19.57 -12.85 5.85
C THR A 371 -19.11 -12.74 7.32
N PRO A 372 -17.79 -12.72 7.62
CA PRO A 372 -17.27 -12.34 8.95
C PRO A 372 -17.50 -10.85 9.26
N GLY A 373 -17.49 -10.49 10.55
CA GLY A 373 -17.45 -9.08 11.00
C GLY A 373 -18.80 -8.40 11.25
N ASN A 374 -19.92 -9.13 11.26
CA ASN A 374 -21.25 -8.55 11.48
C ASN A 374 -21.64 -8.51 12.97
N GLN A 375 -22.46 -7.52 13.37
CA GLN A 375 -23.01 -7.45 14.74
C GLN A 375 -24.17 -8.44 14.94
N ASN A 376 -25.09 -8.52 13.97
CA ASN A 376 -26.19 -9.49 13.99
C ASN A 376 -26.29 -10.18 12.62
N VAL A 377 -26.40 -11.51 12.60
CA VAL A 377 -26.59 -12.32 11.39
C VAL A 377 -27.87 -13.12 11.56
N THR A 378 -28.79 -13.05 10.59
CA THR A 378 -30.00 -13.87 10.54
C THR A 378 -30.08 -14.57 9.18
N LEU A 379 -29.86 -15.87 9.13
CA LEU A 379 -30.11 -16.67 7.92
C LEU A 379 -31.37 -17.50 8.14
N SER A 380 -32.33 -17.44 7.23
CA SER A 380 -33.57 -18.22 7.34
C SER A 380 -33.95 -18.97 6.06
N ALA A 381 -34.54 -20.16 6.22
CA ALA A 381 -35.08 -20.96 5.13
C ALA A 381 -36.55 -21.36 5.40
N PRO A 382 -37.51 -20.88 4.58
CA PRO A 382 -38.92 -21.28 4.69
C PRO A 382 -39.14 -22.74 4.24
N PRO A 383 -40.35 -23.32 4.43
CA PRO A 383 -40.65 -24.69 4.05
C PRO A 383 -40.56 -24.93 2.53
N GLY A 384 -40.33 -26.19 2.14
CA GLY A 384 -40.41 -26.64 0.75
C GLY A 384 -39.06 -26.75 0.02
N ASN A 385 -37.93 -26.62 0.71
CA ASN A 385 -36.61 -26.88 0.11
C ASN A 385 -36.13 -28.30 0.40
N GLN A 386 -35.41 -28.94 -0.52
CA GLN A 386 -34.90 -30.30 -0.27
C GLN A 386 -33.64 -30.26 0.62
N ASN A 387 -32.54 -29.67 0.16
CA ASN A 387 -31.29 -29.56 0.93
C ASN A 387 -30.98 -28.10 1.27
N VAL A 388 -30.90 -27.77 2.55
CA VAL A 388 -30.62 -26.41 3.05
C VAL A 388 -29.30 -26.42 3.82
N THR A 389 -28.38 -25.55 3.43
CA THR A 389 -27.15 -25.27 4.18
C THR A 389 -27.12 -23.79 4.56
N LEU A 390 -27.15 -23.48 5.86
CA LEU A 390 -26.97 -22.13 6.39
C LEU A 390 -25.63 -22.09 7.13
N SER A 391 -24.74 -21.17 6.77
CA SER A 391 -23.42 -21.07 7.39
C SER A 391 -23.05 -19.64 7.80
N ALA A 392 -22.45 -19.48 8.96
CA ALA A 392 -21.83 -18.23 9.39
C ALA A 392 -20.37 -18.51 9.80
N PRO A 393 -19.36 -17.94 9.13
CA PRO A 393 -17.95 -18.10 9.50
C PRO A 393 -17.64 -17.40 10.83
N PRO A 394 -16.47 -17.68 11.46
CA PRO A 394 -16.03 -16.97 12.67
C PRO A 394 -15.96 -15.46 12.48
N GLY A 395 -16.11 -14.69 13.56
CA GLY A 395 -15.95 -13.24 13.58
C GLY A 395 -17.26 -12.44 13.56
N ASN A 396 -18.42 -13.06 13.81
CA ASN A 396 -19.70 -12.37 13.99
C ASN A 396 -20.10 -12.31 15.48
N GLN A 397 -20.84 -11.28 15.89
CA GLN A 397 -21.29 -11.18 17.29
C GLN A 397 -22.51 -12.07 17.57
N ASN A 398 -23.70 -11.71 17.08
CA ASN A 398 -24.91 -12.51 17.27
C ASN A 398 -25.30 -13.21 15.95
N VAL A 399 -25.44 -14.53 15.95
CA VAL A 399 -25.82 -15.33 14.78
C VAL A 399 -27.11 -16.09 15.06
N THR A 400 -28.08 -16.02 14.16
CA THR A 400 -29.32 -16.79 14.18
C THR A 400 -29.47 -17.52 12.85
N LEU A 401 -29.42 -18.86 12.86
CA LEU A 401 -29.68 -19.69 11.69
C LEU A 401 -31.00 -20.43 11.89
N SER A 402 -31.96 -20.31 10.98
CA SER A 402 -33.29 -20.88 11.14
C SER A 402 -33.79 -21.60 9.89
N ALA A 403 -34.26 -22.83 10.04
CA ALA A 403 -34.98 -23.57 9.01
C ALA A 403 -36.28 -24.12 9.59
N THR A 404 -37.38 -24.00 8.85
CA THR A 404 -38.71 -24.41 9.32
C THR A 404 -39.11 -25.80 8.84
N GLN A 405 -40.11 -26.40 9.51
CA GLN A 405 -40.64 -27.73 9.19
C GLN A 405 -41.14 -27.80 7.73
N GLY A 406 -40.75 -28.84 7.00
CA GLY A 406 -41.00 -28.97 5.55
C GLY A 406 -39.76 -28.80 4.66
N ASN A 407 -38.57 -28.68 5.25
CA ASN A 407 -37.29 -28.89 4.55
C ASN A 407 -36.80 -30.34 4.76
N HIS A 408 -36.23 -31.00 3.74
CA HIS A 408 -35.89 -32.44 3.84
C HIS A 408 -34.54 -32.72 4.52
N SER A 409 -33.51 -31.93 4.23
CA SER A 409 -32.18 -32.02 4.83
C SER A 409 -31.70 -30.62 5.19
N VAL A 410 -31.30 -30.42 6.45
CA VAL A 410 -30.88 -29.11 6.98
C VAL A 410 -29.52 -29.24 7.64
N THR A 411 -28.57 -28.42 7.19
CA THR A 411 -27.24 -28.25 7.78
C THR A 411 -27.09 -26.81 8.25
N LEU A 412 -26.92 -26.61 9.56
CA LEU A 412 -26.63 -25.31 10.16
C LEU A 412 -25.19 -25.32 10.69
N ASN A 413 -24.34 -24.40 10.21
CA ASN A 413 -22.92 -24.36 10.59
C ASN A 413 -22.51 -22.98 11.11
N ALA A 414 -22.14 -22.92 12.39
CA ALA A 414 -21.57 -21.75 13.05
C ALA A 414 -20.42 -22.20 13.97
N PRO A 415 -19.16 -22.19 13.51
CA PRO A 415 -17.99 -22.65 14.26
C PRO A 415 -17.61 -21.68 15.39
N GLN A 416 -16.71 -22.13 16.28
CA GLN A 416 -16.16 -21.30 17.36
C GLN A 416 -15.48 -20.05 16.80
N GLY A 417 -15.71 -18.90 17.48
CA GLY A 417 -15.27 -17.58 17.05
C GLY A 417 -16.41 -16.60 16.70
N ASN A 418 -17.67 -17.01 16.89
CA ASN A 418 -18.83 -16.11 17.00
C ASN A 418 -19.18 -15.89 18.50
N HIS A 419 -19.66 -14.71 18.90
CA HIS A 419 -19.93 -14.41 20.33
C HIS A 419 -21.21 -15.10 20.87
N SER A 420 -22.29 -15.09 20.10
CA SER A 420 -23.60 -15.64 20.45
C SER A 420 -24.21 -16.33 19.23
N VAL A 421 -24.73 -17.55 19.39
CA VAL A 421 -25.24 -18.37 18.29
C VAL A 421 -26.57 -19.01 18.69
N THR A 422 -27.59 -18.82 17.86
CA THR A 422 -28.91 -19.46 17.94
C THR A 422 -29.13 -20.30 16.68
N LEU A 423 -29.40 -21.60 16.84
CA LEU A 423 -29.68 -22.52 15.75
C LEU A 423 -31.10 -23.08 15.91
N ASN A 424 -31.98 -22.80 14.96
CA ASN A 424 -33.35 -23.31 14.91
C ASN A 424 -33.47 -24.25 13.72
N ALA A 425 -33.51 -25.55 13.99
CA ALA A 425 -33.75 -26.59 12.99
C ALA A 425 -35.16 -27.21 13.22
N PRO A 426 -35.80 -27.74 12.17
CA PRO A 426 -37.12 -28.35 12.27
C PRO A 426 -37.16 -29.67 13.04
#